data_AF-A0A6M5J4Z7-F1
#
_entry.id   AF-A0A6M5J4Z7-F1
#
_cell.length_a   1.000
_cell.length_b   1.000
_cell.length_c   1.000
_cell.angle_alpha   90.00
_cell.angle_beta   90.00
_cell.angle_gamma   90.00
#
_symmetry.space_group_name_H-M   'P 1'
#
loop_
_entity.id
_entity.type
_entity.pdbx_description
1 polymer ?
#
loop_
_entity_poly.entity_id
_entity_poly.type
_entity_poly.pdbx_seq_one_letter_code
_entity_poly.pdbx_strand_id
1 'polypeptide(L)'
;MSLGAVVLFVPAVLLALGGAVTVVWALRRRRGGGAGWVAVVLRVVAGVGTMGLAVVAVSPLWSGMQYGVVILPVAALGAAVVLNAVLLGAAALVVRIRR
;
A
#
# COMPACT_ATOMS: atom_id res chain seq x y z
N MET A 1 -9.04 23.42 11.16
CA MET A 1 -8.92 21.97 11.47
C MET A 1 -9.36 21.06 10.32
N SER A 2 -10.41 21.40 9.55
CA SER A 2 -10.93 20.54 8.47
C SER A 2 -9.97 20.33 7.28
N LEU A 3 -9.29 21.38 6.80
CA LEU A 3 -8.41 21.29 5.63
C LEU A 3 -7.22 20.33 5.84
N GLY A 4 -6.54 20.38 6.98
CA GLY A 4 -5.39 19.50 7.27
C GLY A 4 -5.79 18.02 7.37
N ALA A 5 -6.96 17.73 7.94
CA ALA A 5 -7.50 16.37 7.99
C ALA A 5 -7.84 15.84 6.59
N VAL A 6 -8.47 16.67 5.74
CA VAL A 6 -8.82 16.30 4.36
C VAL A 6 -7.56 16.03 3.53
N VAL A 7 -6.53 16.86 3.66
CA VAL A 7 -5.26 16.72 2.92
C VAL A 7 -4.53 15.41 3.26
N LEU A 8 -4.67 14.88 4.47
CA LEU A 8 -4.09 13.59 4.87
C LEU A 8 -5.01 12.40 4.58
N PHE A 9 -6.32 12.59 4.69
CA PHE A 9 -7.31 11.55 4.48
C PHE A 9 -7.41 11.14 3.00
N VAL A 10 -7.41 12.11 2.08
CA VAL A 10 -7.52 11.83 0.63
C VAL A 10 -6.37 10.93 0.13
N PRO A 11 -5.08 11.22 0.39
CA PRO A 11 -3.99 10.32 0.00
C PRO A 11 -4.07 8.94 0.63
N ALA A 12 -4.47 8.84 1.91
CA ALA A 12 -4.61 7.55 2.59
C ALA A 12 -5.69 6.69 1.92
N VAL A 13 -6.84 7.29 1.58
CA VAL A 13 -7.92 6.60 0.86
C VAL A 13 -7.47 6.17 -0.53
N LEU A 14 -6.78 7.04 -1.28
CA LEU A 14 -6.26 6.70 -2.61
C LEU A 14 -5.25 5.54 -2.54
N LEU A 15 -4.37 5.51 -1.53
CA LEU A 15 -3.44 4.41 -1.33
C LEU A 15 -4.13 3.11 -0.93
N ALA A 16 -5.16 3.17 -0.07
CA ALA A 16 -5.96 2.01 0.28
C ALA A 16 -6.67 1.43 -0.95
N LEU A 17 -7.26 2.28 -1.79
CA LEU A 17 -7.89 1.87 -3.05
C LEU A 17 -6.86 1.31 -4.05
N GLY A 18 -5.69 1.93 -4.17
CA GLY A 18 -4.58 1.42 -4.98
C GLY A 18 -4.10 0.03 -4.51
N GLY A 19 -4.02 -0.17 -3.19
CA GLY A 19 -3.77 -1.48 -2.58
C GLY A 19 -4.85 -2.51 -2.93
N ALA A 20 -6.13 -2.10 -2.95
CA ALA A 20 -7.23 -3.00 -3.31
C ALA A 20 -7.13 -3.44 -4.78
N VAL A 21 -6.87 -2.48 -5.68
CA VAL A 21 -6.73 -2.74 -7.12
C VAL A 21 -5.55 -3.68 -7.39
N THR A 22 -4.42 -3.49 -6.72
CA THR A 22 -3.25 -4.37 -6.88
C THR A 22 -3.52 -5.81 -6.42
N VAL A 23 -4.26 -5.99 -5.32
CA VAL A 23 -4.72 -7.31 -4.84
C VAL A 23 -5.68 -7.96 -5.85
N VAL A 24 -6.72 -7.25 -6.28
CA VAL A 24 -7.71 -7.76 -7.24
C VAL A 24 -7.05 -8.13 -8.57
N TRP A 25 -6.13 -7.30 -9.04
CA TRP A 25 -5.39 -7.56 -10.27
C TRP A 25 -4.46 -8.77 -10.15
N ALA A 26 -3.78 -8.93 -9.01
CA ALA A 26 -2.95 -10.10 -8.72
C ALA A 26 -3.77 -11.39 -8.69
N LEU A 27 -4.94 -11.37 -8.05
CA LEU A 27 -5.85 -12.52 -7.98
C LEU A 27 -6.46 -12.86 -9.35
N ARG A 28 -6.81 -11.87 -10.17
CA ARG A 28 -7.37 -12.11 -11.52
C ARG A 28 -6.34 -12.69 -12.49
N ARG A 29 -5.05 -12.37 -12.35
CA ARG A 29 -3.97 -12.88 -13.23
C ARG A 29 -3.42 -14.26 -12.86
N ARG A 30 -4.01 -14.98 -11.91
CA ARG A 30 -3.55 -16.32 -11.46
C ARG A 30 -3.64 -17.46 -12.49
N ARG A 31 -3.93 -17.19 -13.76
CA ARG A 31 -4.26 -18.20 -14.79
C ARG A 31 -3.07 -18.92 -15.46
N GLY A 32 -1.84 -18.92 -14.92
CA GLY A 32 -0.77 -19.72 -15.53
C GLY A 32 0.52 -19.88 -14.72
N GLY A 33 0.83 -21.12 -14.33
CA GLY A 33 2.16 -21.60 -13.94
C GLY A 33 2.68 -21.21 -12.54
N GLY A 34 3.40 -22.14 -11.88
CA GLY A 34 3.92 -21.99 -10.51
C GLY A 34 4.87 -20.80 -10.28
N ALA A 35 5.51 -20.28 -11.32
CA ALA A 35 6.32 -19.04 -11.25
C ALA A 35 5.48 -17.77 -11.01
N GLY A 36 4.18 -17.80 -11.34
CA GLY A 36 3.26 -16.70 -11.09
C GLY A 36 2.86 -16.54 -9.62
N TRP A 37 2.99 -17.59 -8.80
CA TRP A 37 2.49 -17.57 -7.42
C TRP A 37 3.29 -16.62 -6.53
N VAL A 38 4.62 -16.62 -6.63
CA VAL A 38 5.50 -15.71 -5.87
C VAL A 38 5.22 -14.24 -6.22
N ALA A 39 5.06 -13.93 -7.50
CA ALA A 39 4.71 -12.58 -7.95
C ALA A 39 3.31 -12.16 -7.48
N VAL A 40 2.37 -13.09 -7.38
CA VAL A 40 1.03 -12.83 -6.81
C VAL A 40 1.12 -12.55 -5.32
N VAL A 41 1.87 -13.35 -4.56
CA VAL A 41 2.04 -13.11 -3.11
C VAL A 41 2.70 -11.77 -2.84
N LEU A 42 3.77 -11.43 -3.55
CA LEU A 42 4.43 -10.13 -3.40
C LEU A 42 3.47 -8.95 -3.66
N ARG A 43 2.59 -9.07 -4.67
CA ARG A 43 1.57 -8.05 -4.97
C ARG A 43 0.46 -7.99 -3.92
N VAL A 44 0.03 -9.13 -3.39
CA VAL A 44 -0.98 -9.18 -2.32
C VAL A 44 -0.41 -8.59 -1.03
N VAL A 45 0.82 -8.94 -0.67
CA VAL A 45 1.52 -8.36 0.49
C VAL A 45 1.73 -6.87 0.31
N ALA A 46 2.06 -6.40 -0.90
CA ALA A 46 2.15 -4.98 -1.21
C ALA A 46 0.83 -4.25 -0.97
N GLY A 47 -0.27 -4.77 -1.53
CA GLY A 47 -1.59 -4.18 -1.37
C GLY A 47 -2.06 -4.16 0.09
N VAL A 48 -1.96 -5.29 0.79
CA VAL A 48 -2.33 -5.39 2.22
C VAL A 48 -1.45 -4.50 3.08
N GLY A 49 -0.13 -4.46 2.84
CA GLY A 49 0.80 -3.59 3.55
C GLY A 49 0.47 -2.11 3.34
N THR A 50 0.12 -1.70 2.11
CA THR A 50 -0.31 -0.32 1.84
C THR A 50 -1.63 0.05 2.48
N MET A 51 -2.60 -0.88 2.53
CA MET A 51 -3.85 -0.67 3.27
C MET A 51 -3.60 -0.50 4.76
N GLY A 52 -2.76 -1.35 5.35
CA GLY A 52 -2.39 -1.26 6.77
C GLY A 52 -1.73 0.07 7.10
N LEU A 53 -0.77 0.50 6.28
CA LEU A 53 -0.09 1.78 6.46
C LEU A 53 -1.02 2.99 6.21
N ALA A 54 -2.00 2.87 5.31
CA ALA A 54 -3.03 3.89 5.15
C ALA A 54 -3.93 4.00 6.40
N VAL A 55 -4.28 2.89 7.04
CA VAL A 55 -5.03 2.90 8.32
C VAL A 55 -4.20 3.55 9.43
N VAL A 56 -2.91 3.21 9.53
CA VAL A 56 -1.97 3.84 10.48
C VAL A 56 -1.81 5.34 10.20
N ALA A 57 -1.86 5.77 8.94
CA ALA A 57 -1.79 7.19 8.59
C ALA A 57 -3.02 7.98 9.07
N VAL A 58 -4.18 7.33 9.18
CA VAL A 58 -5.45 7.96 9.61
C VAL A 58 -5.65 7.86 11.12
N SER A 59 -4.99 6.93 11.82
CA SER A 59 -5.17 6.73 13.26
C SER A 59 -4.89 7.98 14.13
N PRO A 60 -3.93 8.88 13.79
CA PRO A 60 -3.70 10.10 14.57
C PRO A 60 -4.86 11.10 14.51
N LEU A 61 -5.76 10.99 13.54
CA LEU A 61 -6.97 11.83 13.48
C LEU A 61 -7.98 11.49 14.60
N TRP A 62 -7.85 10.31 15.22
CA TRP A 62 -8.72 9.81 16.28
C TRP A 62 -8.11 9.94 17.67
N SER A 63 -6.77 9.94 17.77
CA SER A 63 -6.07 10.22 19.03
C SER A 63 -5.79 11.72 19.12
N GLY A 64 -6.32 12.43 20.12
CA GLY A 64 -6.07 13.86 20.35
C GLY A 64 -4.61 14.26 20.63
N MET A 65 -3.63 13.45 20.25
CA MET A 65 -2.19 13.64 20.44
C MET A 65 -1.62 14.64 19.43
N GLN A 66 -1.55 15.92 19.80
CA GLN A 66 -1.17 17.06 18.95
C GLN A 66 0.24 16.99 18.32
N TYR A 67 1.19 16.25 18.89
CA TYR A 67 2.57 16.18 18.39
C TYR A 67 2.84 14.99 17.44
N GLY A 68 1.97 13.96 17.44
CA GLY A 68 2.05 12.82 16.51
C GLY A 68 1.29 13.03 15.19
N VAL A 69 0.49 14.10 15.08
CA VAL A 69 -0.52 14.30 14.03
C VAL A 69 0.05 14.45 12.63
N VAL A 70 1.30 14.90 12.48
CA VAL A 70 1.86 15.22 11.14
C VAL A 70 2.97 14.26 10.72
N ILE A 71 3.87 13.88 11.63
CA ILE A 71 5.03 13.05 11.29
C ILE A 71 4.59 11.60 11.01
N LEU A 72 3.71 11.04 11.84
CA LEU A 72 3.28 9.65 11.71
C LEU A 72 2.53 9.40 10.38
N PRO A 73 1.55 10.25 9.96
CA PRO A 73 0.86 10.04 8.69
C PRO A 73 1.78 10.18 7.49
N VAL A 74 2.65 11.20 7.49
CA VAL A 74 3.58 11.42 6.36
C VAL A 74 4.57 10.26 6.25
N ALA A 75 5.13 9.78 7.37
CA ALA A 75 6.00 8.62 7.39
C ALA A 75 5.26 7.34 6.95
N ALA A 76 4.02 7.13 7.39
CA ALA A 76 3.21 5.97 7.03
C ALA A 76 2.83 5.97 5.54
N LEU A 77 2.45 7.13 4.98
CA LEU A 77 2.18 7.29 3.54
C LEU A 77 3.45 7.08 2.71
N GLY A 78 4.58 7.67 3.14
CA GLY A 78 5.87 7.47 2.48
C GLY A 78 6.31 6.00 2.50
N ALA A 79 6.20 5.35 3.66
CA ALA A 79 6.48 3.93 3.81
C ALA A 79 5.55 3.07 2.93
N ALA A 80 4.27 3.43 2.81
CA ALA A 80 3.32 2.71 1.96
C ALA A 80 3.75 2.78 0.49
N VAL A 81 4.14 3.96 0.01
CA VAL A 81 4.62 4.14 -1.37
C VAL A 81 5.90 3.34 -1.62
N VAL A 82 6.89 3.44 -0.72
CA VAL A 82 8.16 2.73 -0.86
C VAL A 82 7.95 1.21 -0.84
N LEU A 83 7.17 0.70 0.13
CA LEU A 83 6.85 -0.72 0.23
C LEU A 83 6.17 -1.23 -1.04
N ASN A 84 5.20 -0.48 -1.57
CA ASN A 84 4.50 -0.86 -2.79
C ASN A 84 5.43 -0.88 -4.00
N ALA A 85 6.25 0.16 -4.17
CA ALA A 85 7.21 0.24 -5.28
C ALA A 85 8.22 -0.91 -5.25
N VAL A 86 8.79 -1.21 -4.07
CA VAL A 86 9.76 -2.30 -3.90
C VAL A 86 9.14 -3.66 -4.18
N LEU A 87 7.96 -3.95 -3.63
CA LEU A 87 7.31 -5.26 -3.80
C LEU A 87 6.75 -5.45 -5.21
N LEU A 88 6.23 -4.41 -5.85
CA LEU A 88 5.83 -4.44 -7.26
C LEU A 88 7.05 -4.62 -8.18
N GLY A 89 8.16 -3.92 -7.90
CA GLY A 89 9.43 -4.08 -8.60
C GLY A 89 10.00 -5.49 -8.47
N ALA A 90 10.01 -6.03 -7.25
CA ALA A 90 10.42 -7.41 -6.98
C ALA A 90 9.52 -8.42 -7.71
N ALA A 91 8.20 -8.22 -7.69
CA ALA A 91 7.27 -9.07 -8.42
C ALA A 91 7.50 -9.01 -9.95
N ALA A 92 7.85 -7.84 -10.50
CA ALA A 92 8.18 -7.69 -11.92
C ALA A 92 9.51 -8.38 -12.27
N LEU A 93 10.52 -8.25 -11.41
CA LEU A 93 11.83 -8.90 -11.58
C LEU A 93 11.71 -10.43 -11.54
N VAL A 94 10.94 -10.99 -10.60
CA VAL A 94 10.66 -12.43 -10.51
C VAL A 94 10.00 -12.94 -11.79
N VAL A 95 9.03 -12.20 -12.34
CA VAL A 95 8.39 -12.55 -13.62
C VAL A 95 9.38 -12.49 -14.78
N ARG A 96 10.30 -11.52 -14.79
CA ARG A 96 11.31 -11.36 -15.85
C ARG A 96 12.36 -12.47 -15.83
N ILE A 97 12.85 -12.88 -14.66
CA ILE A 97 13.88 -13.93 -14.53
C ILE A 97 13.32 -15.32 -14.88
N ARG A 98 12.01 -15.53 -14.69
CA ARG A 98 11.33 -16.81 -14.93
C ARG A 98 10.79 -16.99 -16.36
N ARG A 99 10.86 -15.95 -17.21
CA ARG A 99 10.51 -16.00 -18.63
C ARG A 99 11.76 -16.25 -19.46
#